data_AF-A0A529XN77-F1
#
_entry.id   AF-A0A529XN77-F1
#
_cell.length_a   1.000
_cell.length_b   1.000
_cell.length_c   1.000
_cell.angle_alpha   90.00
_cell.angle_beta   90.00
_cell.angle_gamma   90.00
#
_symmetry.space_group_name_H-M   'P 1'
#
loop_
_entity.id
_entity.type
_entity.pdbx_description
1 polymer ?
#
loop_
_entity_poly.entity_id
_entity_poly.type
_entity_poly.pdbx_seq_one_letter_code
_entity_poly.pdbx_strand_id
1 'polypeptide(L)'
;GDLGLTNSLIGLIIIYTAFNTAFATFLMQSFFDGIPKDLEEAAMIDGCTRAQAMRRVIVPLTLPGMGATLGFVFTAAWSELLFALMLIS
;
A
#
# COMPACT_ATOMS: atom_id res chain seq x y z
N GLY A 1 -4.43 -8.95 -33.78
CA GLY A 1 -3.41 -7.92 -33.54
C GLY A 1 -2.84 -8.21 -32.19
N ASP A 2 -1.91 -9.16 -32.13
CA ASP A 2 -1.33 -9.65 -30.88
C ASP A 2 -0.54 -8.52 -30.24
N LEU A 3 -1.05 -8.00 -29.12
CA LEU A 3 -0.51 -6.83 -28.44
C LEU A 3 0.91 -7.03 -27.87
N GLY A 4 1.62 -8.13 -28.17
CA GLY A 4 3.00 -8.36 -27.73
C GLY A 4 3.21 -8.32 -26.21
N LEU A 5 2.13 -8.25 -25.42
CA LEU A 5 2.12 -8.09 -23.96
C LEU A 5 2.56 -9.36 -23.23
N THR A 6 2.51 -10.50 -23.89
CA THR A 6 2.95 -11.80 -23.36
C THR A 6 4.46 -11.91 -23.23
N ASN A 7 5.24 -11.06 -23.93
CA ASN A 7 6.70 -11.02 -23.83
C ASN A 7 7.23 -9.59 -23.60
N SER A 8 6.45 -8.76 -22.92
CA SER A 8 6.81 -7.37 -22.62
C SER A 8 6.83 -7.14 -21.12
N LEU A 9 7.95 -6.62 -20.61
CA LEU A 9 8.12 -6.20 -19.22
C LEU A 9 6.97 -5.32 -18.73
N ILE A 10 6.36 -4.52 -19.62
CA ILE A 10 5.23 -3.64 -19.30
C ILE A 10 3.98 -4.43 -18.91
N GLY A 11 3.67 -5.52 -19.61
CA GLY A 11 2.50 -6.36 -19.30
C GLY A 11 2.64 -7.04 -17.94
N LEU A 12 3.84 -7.53 -17.63
CA LEU A 12 4.16 -8.11 -16.32
C LEU A 12 4.08 -7.07 -15.21
N ILE A 13 4.65 -5.88 -15.40
CA ILE A 13 4.59 -4.78 -14.42
C ILE A 13 3.14 -4.47 -14.04
N ILE A 14 2.22 -4.39 -15.00
CA ILE A 14 0.81 -4.07 -14.74
C ILE A 14 0.15 -5.16 -13.87
N ILE A 15 0.32 -6.43 -14.23
CA ILE A 15 -0.27 -7.55 -13.49
C ILE A 15 0.32 -7.62 -12.07
N TYR A 16 1.64 -7.53 -11.94
CA TYR A 16 2.30 -7.55 -10.63
C TYR A 16 1.91 -6.35 -9.77
N THR A 17 1.76 -5.16 -10.36
CA THR A 17 1.30 -3.98 -9.62
C THR A 17 -0.13 -4.18 -9.12
N ALA A 18 -1.02 -4.75 -9.92
CA ALA A 18 -2.40 -5.01 -9.50
C ALA A 18 -2.46 -5.95 -8.27
N PHE A 19 -1.71 -7.04 -8.29
CA PHE A 19 -1.64 -7.97 -7.15
C PHE A 19 -0.98 -7.34 -5.92
N ASN A 20 0.16 -6.67 -6.08
CA ASN A 20 0.86 -6.01 -4.99
C ASN A 20 0.03 -4.88 -4.36
N THR A 21 -0.77 -4.16 -5.16
CA THR A 21 -1.66 -3.10 -4.66
C THR A 21 -2.79 -3.68 -3.81
N ALA A 22 -3.38 -4.81 -4.21
CA ALA A 22 -4.37 -5.49 -3.38
C ALA A 22 -3.78 -5.91 -2.03
N PHE A 23 -2.59 -6.52 -2.03
CA PHE A 23 -1.90 -6.88 -0.80
C PHE A 23 -1.55 -5.66 0.07
N ALA A 24 -1.02 -4.59 -0.53
CA ALA A 24 -0.72 -3.34 0.15
C ALA A 24 -1.96 -2.74 0.84
N THR A 25 -3.12 -2.85 0.19
CA THR A 25 -4.39 -2.37 0.75
C THR A 25 -4.79 -3.16 1.98
N PHE A 26 -4.67 -4.49 1.95
CA PHE A 26 -4.93 -5.32 3.13
C PHE A 26 -3.96 -5.03 4.27
N LEU A 27 -2.67 -4.82 3.96
CA LEU A 27 -1.67 -4.51 4.98
C LEU A 27 -1.92 -3.14 5.60
N MET A 28 -2.28 -2.13 4.78
CA MET A 28 -2.68 -0.82 5.30
C MET A 28 -3.94 -0.90 6.15
N GLN A 29 -4.93 -1.71 5.75
CA GLN A 29 -6.14 -1.90 6.53
C GLN A 29 -5.81 -2.42 7.94
N SER A 30 -4.89 -3.37 8.09
CA SER A 30 -4.50 -3.87 9.42
C SER A 30 -3.83 -2.80 10.29
N PHE A 31 -3.07 -1.88 9.68
CA PHE A 31 -2.52 -0.72 10.38
C PHE A 31 -3.60 0.26 10.83
N PHE A 32 -4.60 0.53 9.99
CA PHE A 32 -5.74 1.38 10.36
C PHE A 32 -6.57 0.74 11.49
N ASP A 33 -6.83 -0.57 11.41
CA ASP A 33 -7.58 -1.31 12.43
C ASP A 33 -6.84 -1.37 13.78
N GLY A 34 -5.52 -1.25 13.76
CA GLY A 34 -4.68 -1.17 14.96
C GLY A 34 -4.76 0.18 15.70
N ILE A 35 -5.34 1.22 15.10
CA ILE A 35 -5.45 2.54 15.74
C ILE A 35 -6.69 2.56 16.64
N PRO A 36 -6.54 2.85 17.95
CA PRO A 36 -7.67 2.97 18.86
C PRO A 36 -8.65 4.06 18.44
N LYS A 37 -9.95 3.74 18.39
CA LYS A 37 -11.02 4.70 18.05
C LYS A 37 -11.10 5.86 19.04
N ASP A 38 -10.72 5.62 20.29
CA ASP A 38 -10.69 6.61 21.38
C ASP A 38 -9.81 7.83 21.03
N LEU A 39 -8.80 7.68 20.16
CA LEU A 39 -7.97 8.80 19.68
C LEU A 39 -8.74 9.75 18.75
N GLU A 40 -9.63 9.23 17.91
CA GLU A 40 -10.52 10.04 17.07
C GLU A 40 -11.52 10.80 17.97
N GLU A 41 -12.07 10.12 18.98
CA GLU A 41 -13.01 10.72 19.94
C GLU A 41 -12.36 11.81 20.80
N ALA A 42 -11.16 11.56 21.33
CA ALA A 42 -10.41 12.55 22.08
C ALA A 42 -10.13 13.82 21.24
N ALA A 43 -9.71 13.65 19.99
CA ALA A 43 -9.49 14.79 19.09
C ALA A 43 -10.78 15.58 18.81
N MET A 44 -11.93 14.90 18.73
CA MET A 44 -13.22 15.57 18.57
C MET A 44 -13.67 16.31 19.84
N ILE A 45 -13.39 15.77 21.02
CA ILE A 45 -13.61 16.45 22.31
C ILE A 45 -12.77 17.73 22.39
N ASP A 46 -11.54 17.70 21.87
CA ASP A 46 -10.66 18.87 21.76
C ASP A 46 -11.10 19.89 20.68
N GLY A 47 -12.25 19.67 20.04
CA GLY A 47 -12.86 20.59 19.06
C GLY A 47 -12.48 20.33 17.60
N CYS A 48 -11.79 19.22 17.28
CA CYS A 48 -11.57 18.85 15.89
C CYS A 48 -12.87 18.33 15.26
N THR A 49 -13.12 18.69 13.99
CA THR A 49 -14.12 17.98 13.19
C THR A 49 -13.60 16.59 12.82
N ARG A 50 -14.50 15.66 12.47
CA ARG A 50 -14.13 14.30 12.09
C ARG A 50 -13.07 14.21 10.98
N ALA A 51 -13.19 15.08 9.96
CA ALA A 51 -12.19 15.16 8.89
C ALA A 51 -10.83 15.71 9.37
N GLN A 52 -10.85 16.63 10.34
CA GLN A 52 -9.62 17.14 10.95
C GLN A 52 -8.96 16.07 11.83
N ALA A 53 -9.73 15.33 12.63
CA ALA A 53 -9.23 14.21 13.43
C ALA A 53 -8.59 13.13 12.55
N MET A 54 -9.26 12.73 11.46
CA MET A 54 -8.68 11.81 10.47
C MET A 54 -7.32 12.31 9.95
N ARG A 55 -7.25 13.55 9.47
CA ARG A 55 -6.03 14.06 8.81
C ARG A 55 -4.90 14.41 9.78
N ARG A 56 -5.21 14.87 11.00
CA ARG A 56 -4.22 15.35 11.98
C ARG A 56 -3.81 14.29 13.01
N VAL A 57 -4.63 13.27 13.22
CA VAL A 57 -4.37 12.21 14.21
C VAL A 57 -4.19 10.88 13.50
N ILE A 58 -5.20 10.40 12.77
CA ILE A 58 -5.16 9.04 12.17
C ILE A 58 -4.08 8.93 11.08
N VAL A 59 -4.03 9.86 10.13
CA VAL A 59 -3.06 9.83 9.01
C VAL A 59 -1.59 9.83 9.49
N PRO A 60 -1.15 10.71 10.41
CA PRO A 60 0.24 10.65 10.88
C PRO A 60 0.55 9.38 11.68
N LEU A 61 -0.44 8.80 12.37
CA LEU A 61 -0.29 7.52 13.06
C LEU A 61 -0.14 6.34 12.09
N THR A 62 -0.72 6.42 10.89
CA THR A 62 -0.54 5.37 9.87
C THR A 62 0.72 5.52 9.02
N LEU A 63 1.38 6.68 8.99
CA LEU A 63 2.65 6.88 8.28
C LEU A 63 3.72 5.81 8.55
N PRO A 64 4.02 5.39 9.80
CA PRO A 64 4.97 4.30 10.04
C PRO A 64 4.51 2.97 9.40
N GLY A 65 3.21 2.69 9.44
CA GLY A 65 2.62 1.53 8.77
C GLY A 65 2.69 1.60 7.25
N MET A 66 2.51 2.79 6.67
CA MET A 66 2.74 3.04 5.25
C MET A 66 4.20 2.78 4.87
N GLY A 67 5.16 3.23 5.68
CA GLY A 67 6.58 2.99 5.46
C GLY A 67 6.92 1.50 5.45
N ALA A 68 6.41 0.74 6.42
CA ALA A 68 6.57 -0.71 6.47
C ALA A 68 5.94 -1.41 5.25
N THR A 69 4.72 -1.01 4.89
CA THR A 69 3.99 -1.56 3.72
C THR A 69 4.76 -1.30 2.43
N LEU A 70 5.27 -0.08 2.25
CA LEU A 70 6.02 0.31 1.06
C LEU A 70 7.33 -0.49 0.95
N GLY A 71 8.06 -0.67 2.06
CA GLY A 71 9.26 -1.51 2.10
C GLY A 71 8.99 -2.97 1.73
N PHE A 72 7.91 -3.55 2.27
CA PHE A 72 7.51 -4.92 1.95
C PHE A 72 7.14 -5.07 0.47
N VAL A 73 6.25 -4.22 -0.03
CA VAL A 73 5.76 -4.27 -1.42
C VAL A 73 6.90 -4.03 -2.42
N PHE A 74 7.80 -3.08 -2.11
CA PHE A 74 8.96 -2.81 -2.95
C PHE A 74 9.89 -4.03 -3.04
N THR A 75 10.18 -4.66 -1.90
CA THR A 75 11.06 -5.85 -1.85
C THR A 75 10.44 -7.01 -2.62
N ALA A 76 9.13 -7.23 -2.46
CA ALA A 76 8.39 -8.28 -3.17
C ALA A 76 8.37 -8.04 -4.68
N ALA A 77 8.01 -6.83 -5.11
CA ALA A 77 7.95 -6.45 -6.52
C ALA A 77 9.34 -6.53 -7.21
N TRP A 78 10.40 -6.11 -6.52
CA TRP A 78 11.76 -6.17 -7.05
C TRP A 78 12.26 -7.60 -7.23
N SER A 79 11.95 -8.49 -6.27
CA SER A 79 12.34 -9.90 -6.33
C SER A 79 11.69 -10.63 -7.51
N GLU A 80 10.38 -10.44 -7.68
CA GLU A 80 9.62 -11.03 -8.80
C GLU A 80 10.06 -10.46 -10.16
N LEU A 81 10.33 -9.16 -10.24
CA LEU A 81 10.79 -8.52 -11.48
C LEU A 81 12.16 -9.07 -11.94
N LEU A 82 13.11 -9.24 -11.01
CA LEU A 82 14.42 -9.81 -11.32
C LEU A 82 14.31 -11.27 -11.79
N PHE A 83 13.45 -12.06 -11.15
CA PHE A 83 13.19 -13.44 -11.56
C PHE A 83 12.59 -13.52 -12.97
N ALA A 84 11.59 -12.68 -13.26
CA ALA A 84 10.97 -12.60 -14.58
C ALA A 84 11.98 -12.16 -15.66
N LEU A 85 12.84 -11.18 -15.36
CA LEU A 85 13.88 -10.71 -16.28
C LEU A 85 14.89 -11.82 -16.63
N MET A 86 15.30 -12.63 -15.65
CA MET A 86 16.24 -13.75 -15.86
C MET A 86 15.64 -14.92 -16.65
N LEU A 87 14.31 -15.08 -16.63
CA LEU A 87 13.62 -16.16 -17.35
C LEU A 87 13.29 -15.82 -18.80
N ILE A 88 13.08 -14.52 -19.09
CA ILE A 88 12.76 -14.02 -20.43
C ILE A 88 14.04 -13.74 -21.24
N SER A 89 15.20 -13.61 -20.59
CA SER A 89 16.53 -13.56 -21.20
C SER A 89 17.02 -14.95 -21.62
#